data_AF-A0A3A4PQ40-F1
#
_entry.id   AF-A0A3A4PQ40-F1
#
_cell.length_a   1.000
_cell.length_b   1.000
_cell.length_c   1.000
_cell.angle_alpha   90.00
_cell.angle_beta   90.00
_cell.angle_gamma   90.00
#
_symmetry.space_group_name_H-M   'P 1'
#
loop_
_entity.id
_entity.type
_entity.pdbx_description
1 polymer ?
#
loop_
_entity_poly.entity_id
_entity_poly.type
_entity_poly.pdbx_seq_one_letter_code
_entity_poly.pdbx_strand_id
1 'polypeptide(L)'
;MLRRVLKARPAWPGLAVLTIAALALTNVVARGLDGMTVPGDAHTTRVFKGAKVNAGTVTHTMKDGRHVLTWSDDFVIPDTPAPHWQVVDSSGNVYLLQRLKIKDDKLNRTITVPSYVRDIARVQIWCAWAEALLGEASFDRPV
;
A
#
# COMPACT_ATOMS: atom_id res chain seq x y z
N MET A 1 -45.10 74.27 6.24
CA MET A 1 -43.84 73.54 6.56
C MET A 1 -44.04 72.06 6.28
N LEU A 2 -42.97 71.38 5.84
CA LEU A 2 -42.79 69.92 5.68
C LEU A 2 -43.22 69.23 4.36
N ARG A 3 -42.17 69.00 3.53
CA ARG A 3 -41.65 67.73 2.98
C ARG A 3 -42.51 66.80 2.10
N ARG A 4 -41.80 66.29 1.06
CA ARG A 4 -41.95 65.09 0.20
C ARG A 4 -42.55 65.42 -1.17
N VAL A 5 -41.73 65.80 -2.15
CA VAL A 5 -40.78 65.00 -2.96
C VAL A 5 -41.46 63.89 -3.77
N LEU A 6 -41.86 64.33 -4.97
CA LEU A 6 -41.94 63.72 -6.29
C LEU A 6 -41.93 62.19 -6.42
N LYS A 7 -42.97 61.70 -7.10
CA LYS A 7 -42.81 60.78 -8.23
C LYS A 7 -43.87 61.07 -9.29
N ALA A 8 -43.49 61.82 -10.32
CA ALA A 8 -44.30 62.05 -11.51
C ALA A 8 -43.62 61.40 -12.72
N ARG A 9 -44.48 60.72 -13.50
CA ARG A 9 -44.29 59.85 -14.68
C ARG A 9 -43.76 60.67 -15.90
N PRO A 10 -43.66 60.21 -17.18
CA PRO A 10 -44.21 58.98 -17.79
C PRO A 10 -43.38 58.33 -18.93
N ALA A 11 -44.00 57.30 -19.53
CA ALA A 11 -43.64 56.51 -20.70
C ALA A 11 -43.27 57.31 -21.97
N TRP A 12 -42.52 56.72 -22.91
CA TRP A 12 -43.01 56.12 -24.18
C TRP A 12 -41.84 55.55 -25.05
N PRO A 13 -42.04 55.03 -26.28
CA PRO A 13 -41.56 53.71 -26.73
C PRO A 13 -40.39 53.78 -27.74
N GLY A 14 -39.84 52.62 -28.15
CA GLY A 14 -39.07 52.53 -29.40
C GLY A 14 -37.91 51.54 -29.39
N LEU A 15 -38.06 50.48 -30.19
CA LEU A 15 -37.11 49.82 -31.10
C LEU A 15 -35.59 49.84 -30.84
N ALA A 16 -34.98 48.71 -31.24
CA ALA A 16 -33.57 48.44 -31.54
C ALA A 16 -32.70 48.00 -30.34
N VAL A 17 -32.53 46.68 -30.16
CA VAL A 17 -31.43 45.86 -30.71
C VAL A 17 -30.08 46.25 -30.11
N LEU A 18 -29.54 45.41 -29.24
CA LEU A 18 -28.14 44.96 -29.29
C LEU A 18 -27.92 43.85 -28.25
N THR A 19 -27.71 42.65 -28.78
CA THR A 19 -27.33 41.42 -28.11
C THR A 19 -25.94 41.59 -27.48
N ILE A 20 -25.82 41.37 -26.17
CA ILE A 20 -24.54 41.03 -25.55
C ILE A 20 -24.75 39.71 -24.81
N ALA A 21 -24.27 38.63 -25.44
CA ALA A 21 -24.17 37.32 -24.82
C ALA A 21 -23.14 37.40 -23.70
N ALA A 22 -23.59 37.26 -22.45
CA ALA A 22 -22.71 37.17 -21.30
C ALA A 22 -21.99 35.81 -21.33
N LEU A 23 -20.67 35.84 -21.51
CA LEU A 23 -19.81 34.67 -21.35
C LEU A 23 -19.85 34.21 -19.89
N ALA A 24 -20.40 33.02 -19.66
CA ALA A 24 -20.23 32.30 -18.40
C ALA A 24 -18.81 31.70 -18.36
N LEU A 25 -17.96 32.23 -17.48
CA LEU A 25 -16.67 31.63 -17.15
C LEU A 25 -16.92 30.36 -16.30
N THR A 26 -16.75 29.19 -16.90
CA THR A 26 -16.72 27.92 -16.18
C THR A 26 -15.35 27.72 -15.56
N ASN A 27 -15.30 27.71 -14.22
CA ASN A 27 -14.12 27.27 -13.46
C ASN A 27 -13.90 25.77 -13.72
N VAL A 28 -12.88 25.44 -14.51
CA VAL A 28 -12.35 24.07 -14.59
C VAL A 28 -11.59 23.80 -13.29
N VAL A 29 -12.23 23.11 -12.37
CA VAL A 29 -11.54 22.50 -11.22
C VAL A 29 -10.74 21.33 -11.77
N ALA A 30 -9.43 21.50 -11.87
CA ALA A 30 -8.50 20.40 -12.13
C ALA A 30 -8.62 19.39 -10.98
N ARG A 31 -9.26 18.26 -11.25
CA ARG A 31 -9.25 17.11 -10.33
C ARG A 31 -7.81 16.59 -10.32
N GLY A 32 -7.18 16.63 -9.16
CA GLY A 32 -5.88 16.02 -8.94
C GLY A 32 -5.92 14.56 -9.36
N LEU A 33 -4.91 14.14 -10.13
CA LEU A 33 -4.58 12.74 -10.30
C LEU A 33 -3.96 12.27 -8.98
N ASP A 34 -4.79 12.05 -7.97
CA ASP A 34 -4.38 11.24 -6.83
C ASP A 34 -4.04 9.85 -7.37
N GLY A 35 -2.81 9.43 -7.08
CA GLY A 35 -2.13 8.32 -7.72
C GLY A 35 -3.03 7.11 -7.96
N MET A 36 -3.16 6.74 -9.24
CA MET A 36 -3.48 5.39 -9.62
C MET A 36 -2.41 4.48 -9.03
N THR A 37 -2.66 3.96 -7.85
CA THR A 37 -2.11 2.67 -7.43
C THR A 37 -2.72 1.67 -8.39
N VAL A 38 -2.00 1.39 -9.48
CA VAL A 38 -2.18 0.12 -10.17
C VAL A 38 -1.98 -0.92 -9.08
N PRO A 39 -2.96 -1.80 -8.78
CA PRO A 39 -2.69 -2.92 -7.91
C PRO A 39 -1.67 -3.78 -8.66
N GLY A 40 -0.38 -3.53 -8.41
CA GLY A 40 0.68 -4.45 -8.78
C GLY A 40 0.34 -5.76 -8.11
N ASP A 41 0.42 -6.85 -8.86
CA ASP A 41 -0.03 -8.19 -8.44
C ASP A 41 0.49 -8.51 -7.04
N ALA A 42 -0.35 -8.28 -6.04
CA ALA A 42 -0.06 -8.57 -4.65
C ALA A 42 -0.38 -10.04 -4.45
N HIS A 43 0.65 -10.82 -4.16
CA HIS A 43 0.52 -12.24 -3.92
C HIS A 43 0.56 -12.50 -2.42
N THR A 44 -0.25 -13.43 -1.95
CA THR A 44 -0.26 -13.82 -0.55
C THR A 44 0.10 -15.29 -0.43
N THR A 45 0.95 -15.63 0.55
CA THR A 45 1.23 -17.02 0.85
C THR A 45 0.01 -17.72 1.45
N ARG A 46 0.06 -19.04 1.48
CA ARG A 46 -0.75 -19.82 2.43
C ARG A 46 -0.37 -19.47 3.88
N VAL A 47 -1.20 -19.91 4.83
CA VAL A 47 -0.92 -19.75 6.26
C VAL A 47 0.36 -20.49 6.64
N PHE A 48 1.17 -19.90 7.52
CA PHE A 48 2.35 -20.56 8.07
C PHE A 48 2.00 -21.88 8.75
N LYS A 49 2.89 -22.87 8.60
CA LYS A 49 2.83 -24.15 9.31
C LYS A 49 4.21 -24.54 9.83
N GLY A 50 4.30 -25.06 11.04
CA GLY A 50 5.58 -25.45 11.64
C GLY A 50 5.54 -25.78 13.12
N ALA A 51 6.73 -26.02 13.69
CA ALA A 51 6.85 -26.41 15.10
C ALA A 51 6.51 -25.27 16.08
N LYS A 52 6.69 -24.01 15.66
CA LYS A 52 6.49 -22.82 16.53
C LYS A 52 5.67 -21.72 15.87
N VAL A 53 5.53 -21.71 14.55
CA VAL A 53 4.75 -20.72 13.80
C VAL A 53 3.68 -21.45 12.97
N ASN A 54 2.40 -21.16 13.25
CA ASN A 54 1.25 -21.86 12.67
C ASN A 54 0.09 -20.94 12.27
N ALA A 55 0.34 -19.63 12.21
CA ALA A 55 -0.65 -18.61 11.92
C ALA A 55 -0.03 -17.44 11.15
N GLY A 56 -0.86 -16.62 10.53
CA GLY A 56 -0.46 -15.53 9.66
C GLY A 56 -0.03 -15.96 8.26
N THR A 57 0.12 -14.97 7.39
CA THR A 57 0.55 -15.08 6.00
C THR A 57 1.61 -14.03 5.69
N VAL A 58 2.19 -14.10 4.49
CA VAL A 58 3.05 -13.06 3.94
C VAL A 58 2.41 -12.52 2.67
N THR A 59 2.29 -11.21 2.58
CA THR A 59 1.97 -10.50 1.35
C THR A 59 3.25 -10.06 0.66
N HIS A 60 3.40 -10.44 -0.60
CA HIS A 60 4.40 -9.95 -1.53
C HIS A 60 3.85 -8.77 -2.34
N THR A 61 4.67 -7.74 -2.50
CA THR A 61 4.42 -6.61 -3.38
C THR A 61 5.72 -6.21 -4.07
N MET A 62 5.63 -5.49 -5.19
CA MET A 62 6.79 -4.88 -5.83
C MET A 62 6.86 -3.39 -5.48
N LYS A 63 8.02 -2.95 -4.96
CA LYS A 63 8.29 -1.54 -4.68
C LYS A 63 9.66 -1.17 -5.21
N ASP A 64 9.71 -0.15 -6.06
CA ASP A 64 10.94 0.35 -6.70
C ASP A 64 11.72 -0.78 -7.42
N GLY A 65 10.99 -1.70 -8.07
CA GLY A 65 11.58 -2.85 -8.77
C GLY A 65 12.12 -3.96 -7.86
N ARG A 66 11.83 -3.95 -6.55
CA ARG A 66 12.25 -4.98 -5.59
C ARG A 66 11.06 -5.66 -4.93
N HIS A 67 11.22 -6.94 -4.62
CA HIS A 67 10.23 -7.70 -3.85
C HIS A 67 10.21 -7.19 -2.41
N VAL A 68 9.01 -6.92 -1.91
CA VAL A 68 8.76 -6.53 -0.52
C VAL A 68 7.81 -7.54 0.09
N LEU A 69 8.22 -8.13 1.21
CA LEU A 69 7.44 -9.09 1.97
C LEU A 69 6.94 -8.44 3.26
N THR A 70 5.68 -8.63 3.58
CA THR A 70 5.05 -8.12 4.81
C THR A 70 4.20 -9.20 5.46
N TRP A 71 4.35 -9.43 6.76
CA TRP A 71 3.43 -10.33 7.47
C TRP A 71 2.05 -9.70 7.66
N SER A 72 1.05 -10.56 7.73
CA SER A 72 -0.26 -10.21 8.24
C SER A 72 -0.25 -9.89 9.74
N ASP A 73 -1.28 -9.18 10.22
CA ASP A 73 -1.36 -8.74 11.61
C ASP A 73 -1.59 -9.87 12.62
N ASP A 74 -2.14 -11.01 12.18
CA ASP A 74 -2.36 -12.22 12.97
C ASP A 74 -1.11 -13.12 13.08
N PHE A 75 0.02 -12.74 12.45
CA PHE A 75 1.28 -13.45 12.59
C PHE A 75 1.83 -13.32 14.03
N VAL A 76 2.06 -14.46 14.68
CA VAL A 76 2.63 -14.54 16.03
C VAL A 76 4.13 -14.78 15.94
N ILE A 77 4.90 -13.83 16.48
CA ILE A 77 6.36 -13.96 16.52
C ILE A 77 6.73 -15.05 17.55
N PRO A 78 7.50 -16.07 17.15
CA PRO A 78 7.87 -17.13 18.07
C PRO A 78 8.79 -16.60 19.17
N ASP A 79 8.56 -17.04 20.40
CA ASP A 79 9.45 -16.73 21.51
C ASP A 79 10.72 -17.58 21.44
N THR A 80 11.67 -17.10 20.65
CA THR A 80 12.98 -17.71 20.43
C THR A 80 14.06 -16.63 20.44
N PRO A 81 15.33 -16.97 20.74
CA PRO A 81 16.38 -15.97 20.94
C PRO A 81 16.82 -15.27 19.65
N ALA A 82 16.75 -15.95 18.51
CA ALA A 82 17.22 -15.41 17.24
C ALA A 82 16.34 -15.77 16.02
N PRO A 83 15.03 -15.43 16.03
CA PRO A 83 14.16 -15.66 14.89
C PRO A 83 14.51 -14.70 13.74
N HIS A 84 14.70 -15.24 12.54
CA HIS A 84 15.05 -14.53 11.30
C HIS A 84 14.06 -14.84 10.18
N TRP A 85 13.90 -13.86 9.30
CA TRP A 85 13.32 -14.07 7.99
C TRP A 85 14.25 -14.98 7.20
N GLN A 86 13.65 -15.93 6.50
CA GLN A 86 14.35 -16.75 5.53
C GLN A 86 13.47 -16.90 4.30
N VAL A 87 14.09 -16.86 3.12
CA VAL A 87 13.40 -17.00 1.84
C VAL A 87 14.00 -18.18 1.09
N VAL A 88 13.15 -18.94 0.42
CA VAL A 88 13.56 -20.03 -0.47
C VAL A 88 13.08 -19.71 -1.88
N ASP A 89 14.00 -19.71 -2.85
CA ASP A 89 13.67 -19.53 -4.26
C ASP A 89 13.18 -20.84 -4.91
N SER A 90 12.71 -20.74 -6.16
CA SER A 90 12.21 -21.86 -6.96
C SER A 90 13.27 -22.92 -7.25
N SER A 91 14.55 -22.56 -7.18
CA SER A 91 15.69 -23.47 -7.35
C SER A 91 16.08 -24.17 -6.03
N GLY A 92 15.43 -23.81 -4.92
CA GLY A 92 15.69 -24.36 -3.60
C GLY A 92 16.84 -23.69 -2.85
N ASN A 93 17.39 -22.57 -3.35
CA ASN A 93 18.39 -21.83 -2.61
C ASN A 93 17.73 -21.11 -1.44
N VAL A 94 18.44 -21.06 -0.32
CA VAL A 94 17.93 -20.54 0.94
C VAL A 94 18.72 -19.29 1.34
N TYR A 95 17.99 -18.20 1.62
CA TYR A 95 18.58 -16.90 1.95
C TYR A 95 18.14 -16.49 3.36
N LEU A 96 19.09 -16.41 4.28
CA LEU A 96 18.86 -15.87 5.61
C LEU A 96 18.86 -14.33 5.54
N LEU A 97 17.77 -13.72 6.00
CA LEU A 97 17.53 -12.28 5.93
C LEU A 97 17.47 -11.69 7.36
N GLN A 98 16.76 -10.58 7.55
CA GLN A 98 16.78 -9.82 8.79
C GLN A 98 16.17 -10.58 9.96
N ARG A 99 16.62 -10.26 11.19
CA ARG A 99 15.99 -10.76 12.43
C ARG A 99 14.57 -10.20 12.59
N LEU A 100 13.66 -10.99 13.13
CA LEU A 100 12.26 -10.58 13.37
C LEU A 100 12.16 -9.49 14.45
N LYS A 101 12.80 -9.74 15.60
CA LYS A 101 12.88 -8.79 16.73
C LYS A 101 14.11 -7.90 16.57
N ILE A 102 13.96 -6.58 16.57
CA ILE A 102 15.08 -5.63 16.64
C ILE A 102 15.16 -4.99 18.03
N LYS A 103 16.08 -4.05 18.23
CA LYS A 103 16.21 -3.36 19.52
C LYS A 103 14.93 -2.59 19.85
N ASP A 104 14.73 -2.31 21.15
CA ASP A 104 13.63 -1.51 21.67
C ASP A 104 12.25 -2.09 21.33
N ASP A 105 12.11 -3.42 21.38
CA ASP A 105 10.89 -4.20 21.10
C ASP A 105 10.26 -3.96 19.73
N LYS A 106 10.98 -3.30 18.81
CA LYS A 106 10.52 -3.07 17.45
C LYS A 106 10.62 -4.36 16.63
N LEU A 107 9.74 -4.48 15.64
CA LEU A 107 9.61 -5.67 14.81
C LEU A 107 9.87 -5.35 13.34
N ASN A 108 10.66 -6.18 12.66
CA ASN A 108 10.82 -6.15 11.22
C ASN A 108 9.67 -6.92 10.55
N ARG A 109 8.45 -6.37 10.59
CA ARG A 109 7.27 -6.98 9.94
C ARG A 109 7.31 -6.92 8.41
N THR A 110 8.09 -5.99 7.87
CA THR A 110 8.26 -5.80 6.43
C THR A 110 9.75 -5.84 6.11
N ILE A 111 10.11 -6.57 5.05
CA ILE A 111 11.48 -6.62 4.54
C ILE A 111 11.49 -6.40 3.03
N THR A 112 12.56 -5.78 2.54
CA THR A 112 12.87 -5.76 1.11
C THR A 112 13.84 -6.89 0.82
N VAL A 113 13.48 -7.72 -0.14
CA VAL A 113 14.30 -8.86 -0.55
C VAL A 113 15.47 -8.36 -1.40
N PRO A 114 16.70 -8.83 -1.15
CA PRO A 114 17.86 -8.47 -1.95
C PRO A 114 17.69 -8.83 -3.43
N SER A 115 18.21 -8.00 -4.33
CA SER A 115 18.04 -8.16 -5.78
C SER A 115 18.71 -9.39 -6.39
N TYR A 116 19.60 -10.07 -5.65
CA TYR A 116 20.20 -11.33 -6.10
C TYR A 116 19.25 -12.53 -5.94
N VAL A 117 18.18 -12.39 -5.14
CA VAL A 117 17.13 -13.40 -5.04
C VAL A 117 16.22 -13.23 -6.25
N ARG A 118 16.16 -14.25 -7.11
CA ARG A 118 15.51 -14.15 -8.43
C ARG A 118 14.00 -14.26 -8.39
N ASP A 119 13.51 -15.09 -7.48
CA ASP A 119 12.10 -15.33 -7.22
C ASP A 119 11.93 -15.87 -5.79
N ILE A 120 10.70 -15.91 -5.32
CA ILE A 120 10.35 -16.35 -3.98
C ILE A 120 9.29 -17.44 -4.08
N ALA A 121 9.69 -18.69 -3.84
CA ALA A 121 8.76 -19.81 -3.77
C ALA A 121 8.13 -19.92 -2.38
N ARG A 122 8.94 -19.74 -1.32
CA ARG A 122 8.52 -19.93 0.08
C ARG A 122 9.18 -18.93 1.01
N VAL A 123 8.48 -18.63 2.09
CA VAL A 123 8.97 -17.83 3.21
C VAL A 123 9.02 -18.71 4.45
N GLN A 124 10.13 -18.60 5.18
CA GLN A 124 10.44 -19.40 6.34
C GLN A 124 10.80 -18.50 7.52
N ILE A 125 10.50 -19.00 8.72
CA ILE A 125 10.96 -18.41 9.97
C ILE A 125 12.04 -19.33 10.53
N TRP A 126 13.27 -18.83 10.56
CA TRP A 126 14.44 -19.60 10.97
C TRP A 126 14.97 -19.11 12.32
N CYS A 127 15.27 -20.02 13.24
CA CYS A 127 16.02 -19.66 14.44
C CYS A 127 17.52 -19.80 14.16
N ALA A 128 18.26 -18.69 14.09
CA ALA A 128 19.70 -18.73 13.84
C ALA A 128 20.51 -19.28 15.03
N TRP A 129 19.96 -19.22 16.25
CA TRP A 129 20.62 -19.75 17.44
C TRP A 129 20.45 -21.27 17.59
N ALA A 130 19.25 -21.78 17.30
CA ALA A 130 18.97 -23.22 17.37
C ALA A 130 19.19 -23.94 16.04
N GLU A 131 19.54 -23.19 14.99
CA GLU A 131 19.65 -23.68 13.61
C GLU A 131 18.43 -24.54 13.21
N ALA A 132 17.23 -24.00 13.43
CA ALA A 132 15.99 -24.74 13.27
C ALA A 132 14.88 -23.97 12.54
N LEU A 133 14.13 -24.68 11.70
CA LEU A 133 12.95 -24.16 11.02
C LEU A 133 11.77 -24.11 11.99
N LEU A 134 11.23 -22.90 12.22
CA LEU A 134 10.13 -22.65 13.15
C LEU A 134 8.76 -22.71 12.47
N GLY A 135 8.72 -22.39 11.18
CA GLY A 135 7.58 -22.58 10.30
C GLY A 135 7.81 -22.02 8.91
N GLU A 136 6.98 -22.44 7.97
CA GLU A 136 7.06 -22.04 6.57
C GLU A 136 5.68 -21.74 5.98
N ALA A 137 5.67 -20.85 4.98
CA ALA A 137 4.51 -20.49 4.20
C ALA A 137 4.93 -20.45 2.71
N SER A 138 4.08 -20.99 1.84
CA SER A 138 4.35 -21.06 0.40
C SER A 138 3.39 -20.18 -0.38
N PHE A 139 3.86 -19.57 -1.46
CA PHE A 139 2.96 -19.01 -2.48
C PHE A 139 2.35 -20.13 -3.33
N ASP A 140 1.25 -19.86 -4.02
CA ASP A 140 0.67 -20.83 -4.95
C ASP A 140 1.56 -21.05 -6.18
N ARG A 141 2.35 -20.04 -6.54
CA ARG A 141 3.42 -20.06 -7.54
C ARG A 141 4.56 -19.15 -7.09
N PRO A 142 5.82 -19.38 -7.50
CA PRO A 142 6.92 -18.45 -7.20
C PRO A 142 6.62 -17.04 -7.70
N VAL A 143 7.01 -16.03 -6.91
CA VAL A 143 6.74 -14.60 -7.15
C VAL A 143 7.99 -13.75 -7.27
#